data_AF-A0A7W1D390-F1
#
_entry.id   AF-A0A7W1D390-F1
#
_cell.length_a   1.000
_cell.length_b   1.000
_cell.length_c   1.000
_cell.angle_alpha   90.00
_cell.angle_beta   90.00
_cell.angle_gamma   90.00
#
_symmetry.space_group_name_H-M   'P 1'
#
loop_
_entity.id
_entity.type
_entity.pdbx_description
1 polymer ?
#
loop_
_entity_poly.entity_id
_entity_poly.type
_entity_poly.pdbx_seq_one_letter_code
_entity_poly.pdbx_strand_id
1 'polypeptide(L)'
;MAKAGPEGQPNGSRWSASKKADVVVRLLRGESLDALSRELRVEAHRLQAWRDEFLAGGVEGLKARPLQPEDRRFRDAERKIGELTMDNEILRAAARKRGLQIPPRKRPR
;
A
#
# COMPACT_ATOMS: atom_id res chain seq x y z
N MET A 1 17.37 -4.17 43.06
CA MET A 1 18.05 -4.59 41.82
C MET A 1 17.22 -4.15 40.64
N ALA A 2 17.71 -3.19 39.86
CA ALA A 2 17.04 -2.65 38.69
C ALA A 2 17.12 -3.65 37.52
N LYS A 3 15.99 -3.93 36.87
CA LYS A 3 16.00 -4.38 35.47
C LYS A 3 15.42 -3.26 34.63
N ALA A 4 16.31 -2.49 34.00
CA ALA A 4 15.97 -1.63 32.89
C ALA A 4 15.41 -2.52 31.76
N GLY A 5 14.18 -2.26 31.33
CA GLY A 5 13.68 -2.78 30.06
C GLY A 5 14.46 -2.13 28.92
N PRO A 6 14.74 -2.82 27.80
CA PRO A 6 15.48 -2.22 26.71
C PRO A 6 14.60 -1.15 26.07
N GLU A 7 14.98 0.07 26.39
CA GLU A 7 14.77 1.33 25.70
C GLU A 7 14.43 1.14 24.22
N GLY A 8 13.15 1.32 23.90
CA GLY A 8 12.73 1.53 22.53
C GLY A 8 13.12 2.94 22.09
N GLN A 9 14.07 3.06 21.15
CA GLN A 9 14.24 4.11 20.10
C GLN A 9 15.65 3.99 19.47
N PRO A 10 15.90 4.40 18.20
CA PRO A 10 15.27 5.54 17.51
C PRO A 10 14.78 5.24 16.09
N ASN A 11 13.93 6.15 15.59
CA ASN A 11 13.46 6.33 14.22
C ASN A 11 14.34 5.68 13.12
N GLY A 12 14.06 4.41 12.82
CA GLY A 12 14.68 3.72 11.71
C GLY A 12 14.23 4.34 10.40
N SER A 13 15.18 4.74 9.57
CA SER A 13 14.96 5.10 8.17
C SER A 13 13.88 4.19 7.56
N ARG A 14 12.83 4.79 7.00
CA ARG A 14 11.69 4.05 6.44
C ARG A 14 12.20 3.26 5.25
N TRP A 15 12.38 1.95 5.42
CA TRP A 15 12.72 1.04 4.34
C TRP A 15 11.60 1.02 3.30
N SER A 16 11.94 1.29 2.04
CA SER A 16 10.99 1.14 0.94
C SER A 16 10.67 -0.34 0.72
N ALA A 17 9.48 -0.62 0.19
CA ALA A 17 9.07 -1.98 -0.14
C ALA A 17 10.06 -2.65 -1.12
N SER A 18 10.56 -1.90 -2.12
CA SER A 18 11.57 -2.39 -3.07
C SER A 18 12.85 -2.83 -2.36
N LYS A 19 13.40 -2.00 -1.45
CA LYS A 19 14.62 -2.37 -0.73
C LYS A 19 14.42 -3.58 0.17
N LYS A 20 13.27 -3.70 0.84
CA LYS A 20 12.95 -4.92 1.61
C LYS A 20 12.92 -6.15 0.70
N ALA A 21 12.29 -6.05 -0.48
CA ALA A 21 12.22 -7.14 -1.44
C ALA A 21 13.62 -7.57 -1.92
N ASP A 22 14.51 -6.62 -2.23
CA ASP A 22 15.89 -6.91 -2.64
C ASP A 22 16.64 -7.72 -1.56
N VAL A 23 16.48 -7.34 -0.29
CA VAL A 23 17.08 -8.06 0.84
C VAL A 23 16.50 -9.47 0.98
N VAL A 24 15.20 -9.63 0.80
CA VAL A 24 14.57 -10.97 0.83
C VAL A 24 15.07 -11.83 -0.33
N VAL A 25 15.24 -11.27 -1.53
CA VAL A 25 15.80 -12.01 -2.67
C VAL A 25 17.22 -12.50 -2.39
N ARG A 26 18.05 -11.69 -1.72
CA ARG A 26 19.39 -12.10 -1.26
C ARG A 26 19.33 -13.28 -0.28
N LEU A 27 18.42 -13.23 0.70
CA LEU A 27 18.18 -14.37 1.62
C LEU A 27 17.72 -15.63 0.89
N LEU A 28 16.83 -15.51 -0.10
CA LEU A 28 16.34 -16.64 -0.90
C LEU A 28 17.43 -17.24 -1.81
N ARG A 29 18.46 -16.47 -2.19
CA ARG A 29 19.65 -16.94 -2.90
C ARG A 29 20.66 -17.66 -2.00
N GLY A 30 20.39 -17.74 -0.70
CA GLY A 30 21.23 -18.46 0.26
C GLY A 30 22.26 -17.60 0.98
N GLU A 31 22.21 -16.27 0.86
CA GLU A 31 23.03 -15.40 1.70
C GLU A 31 22.63 -15.55 3.19
N SER A 32 23.62 -15.48 4.08
CA SER A 32 23.37 -15.73 5.51
C SER A 32 22.63 -14.56 6.17
N LEU A 33 21.66 -14.91 7.02
CA LEU A 33 20.87 -13.93 7.77
C LEU A 33 21.76 -13.04 8.65
N ASP A 34 22.77 -13.63 9.30
CA ASP A 34 23.69 -12.92 10.18
C ASP A 34 24.63 -11.99 9.41
N ALA A 35 25.10 -12.39 8.22
CA ALA A 35 25.94 -11.54 7.39
C ALA A 35 25.16 -10.32 6.90
N LEU A 36 23.94 -10.53 6.39
CA LEU A 36 23.04 -9.47 5.96
C LEU A 36 22.62 -8.53 7.10
N SER A 37 22.37 -9.09 8.28
CA SER A 37 22.04 -8.31 9.47
C SER A 37 23.15 -7.32 9.84
N ARG A 38 24.41 -7.79 9.82
CA ARG A 38 25.59 -6.97 10.11
C ARG A 38 25.88 -5.95 9.02
N GLU A 39 25.77 -6.33 7.75
CA GLU A 39 25.97 -5.45 6.59
C GLU A 39 24.97 -4.29 6.59
N LEU A 40 23.69 -4.60 6.73
CA LEU A 40 22.61 -3.62 6.61
C LEU A 40 22.32 -2.89 7.92
N ARG A 41 22.95 -3.32 9.03
CA ARG A 41 22.67 -2.87 10.41
C ARG A 41 21.19 -3.00 10.75
N VAL A 42 20.59 -4.10 10.33
CA VAL A 42 19.19 -4.44 10.60
C VAL A 42 19.18 -5.73 11.42
N GLU A 43 18.42 -5.73 12.51
CA GLU A 43 18.26 -6.90 13.36
C GLU A 43 17.81 -8.15 12.57
N ALA A 44 18.45 -9.29 12.84
CA ALA A 44 18.16 -10.55 12.15
C ALA A 44 16.67 -10.94 12.20
N HIS A 45 16.01 -10.73 13.34
CA HIS A 45 14.57 -11.00 13.48
C HIS A 45 13.70 -10.15 12.55
N ARG A 46 14.14 -8.93 12.21
CA ARG A 46 13.42 -8.03 11.31
C ARG A 46 13.59 -8.44 9.85
N LEU A 47 14.77 -8.93 9.48
CA LEU A 47 15.02 -9.53 8.17
C LEU A 47 14.20 -10.81 7.98
N GLN A 48 14.11 -11.64 9.02
CA GLN A 48 13.25 -12.82 9.03
C GLN A 48 11.77 -12.43 8.86
N ALA A 49 11.30 -11.43 9.60
CA ALA A 49 9.93 -10.93 9.45
C ALA A 49 9.63 -10.46 8.02
N TRP A 50 10.55 -9.75 7.35
CA TRP A 50 10.36 -9.36 5.95
C TRP A 50 10.31 -10.56 5.00
N ARG A 51 11.10 -11.60 5.25
CA ARG A 51 11.04 -12.84 4.47
C ARG A 51 9.68 -13.52 4.63
N ASP A 52 9.17 -13.61 5.85
CA ASP A 52 7.88 -14.24 6.14
C ASP A 52 6.73 -13.43 5.51
N GLU A 53 6.74 -12.10 5.66
CA GLU A 53 5.77 -11.19 5.01
C GLU A 53 5.80 -11.32 3.47
N PHE A 54 7.00 -11.38 2.88
CA PHE A 54 7.18 -11.51 1.44
C PHE A 54 6.67 -12.85 0.91
N LEU A 55 6.95 -13.95 1.61
CA LEU A 55 6.48 -15.29 1.23
C LEU A 55 4.96 -15.40 1.37
N ALA A 56 4.38 -14.86 2.45
CA ALA A 56 2.93 -14.80 2.62
C ALA A 56 2.27 -14.00 1.49
N GLY A 57 2.80 -12.80 1.18
CA GLY A 57 2.32 -11.98 0.06
C GLY A 57 2.50 -12.65 -1.30
N GLY A 58 3.59 -13.39 -1.50
CA GLY A 58 3.83 -14.18 -2.71
C GLY A 58 2.81 -15.30 -2.89
N VAL A 59 2.48 -16.03 -1.82
CA VAL A 59 1.45 -17.08 -1.84
C VAL A 59 0.07 -16.48 -2.17
N GLU A 60 -0.30 -15.36 -1.54
CA GLU A 60 -1.55 -14.68 -1.86
C GLU A 60 -1.57 -14.15 -3.30
N GLY A 61 -0.44 -13.65 -3.81
CA GLY A 61 -0.28 -13.23 -5.20
C GLY A 61 -0.45 -14.39 -6.20
N LEU A 62 -0.04 -15.60 -5.84
CA LEU A 62 -0.25 -16.80 -6.66
C LEU A 62 -1.70 -17.31 -6.61
N LYS A 63 -2.42 -17.06 -5.51
CA LYS A 63 -3.87 -17.33 -5.41
C LYS A 63 -4.70 -16.30 -6.17
N ALA A 64 -4.23 -15.06 -6.22
CA ALA A 64 -4.87 -14.00 -6.97
C ALA A 64 -4.88 -14.36 -8.46
N ARG A 65 -6.07 -14.35 -9.06
CA ARG A 65 -6.19 -14.43 -10.52
C ARG A 65 -5.42 -13.23 -11.10
N PRO A 66 -4.59 -13.41 -12.14
CA PRO A 66 -3.80 -12.31 -12.70
C PRO A 66 -4.72 -11.11 -12.95
N LEU A 67 -4.32 -9.93 -12.45
CA LEU A 67 -5.07 -8.68 -12.60
C LEU A 67 -5.41 -8.53 -14.07
N GLN A 68 -6.68 -8.77 -14.41
CA GLN A 68 -7.05 -8.75 -15.81
C GLN A 68 -7.07 -7.29 -16.26
N PRO A 69 -6.85 -6.98 -17.55
CA PRO A 69 -6.90 -5.61 -18.07
C PRO A 69 -8.14 -4.82 -17.63
N GLU A 70 -9.24 -5.53 -17.32
CA GLU A 70 -10.49 -5.04 -16.75
C GLU A 70 -10.31 -4.36 -15.38
N ASP A 71 -9.37 -4.81 -14.54
CA ASP A 71 -9.16 -4.25 -13.19
C ASP A 71 -8.51 -2.86 -13.24
N ARG A 72 -7.66 -2.61 -14.22
CA ARG A 72 -7.11 -1.27 -14.47
C ARG A 72 -8.20 -0.32 -14.96
N ARG A 73 -9.00 -0.78 -15.93
CA ARG A 73 -10.16 -0.02 -16.44
C ARG A 73 -11.16 0.28 -15.32
N PHE A 74 -11.37 -0.68 -14.41
CA PHE A 74 -12.23 -0.51 -13.25
C PHE A 74 -11.71 0.58 -12.31
N ARG A 75 -10.41 0.55 -11.95
CA ARG A 75 -9.80 1.59 -11.10
C ARG A 75 -9.82 2.98 -11.75
N ASP A 76 -9.60 3.05 -13.06
CA ASP A 76 -9.66 4.31 -13.81
C ASP A 76 -11.11 4.84 -13.83
N ALA A 77 -12.10 3.95 -13.96
CA ALA A 77 -13.51 4.30 -13.86
C ALA A 77 -13.89 4.78 -12.44
N GLU A 78 -13.44 4.10 -11.38
CA GLU A 78 -13.66 4.53 -9.99
C GLU A 78 -13.08 5.92 -9.72
N ARG A 79 -11.85 6.17 -10.17
CA ARG A 79 -11.23 7.50 -10.08
C ARG A 79 -12.07 8.54 -10.80
N LYS A 80 -12.52 8.25 -12.02
CA LYS A 80 -13.31 9.19 -12.80
C LYS A 80 -14.67 9.49 -12.17
N ILE A 81 -15.30 8.48 -11.56
CA ILE A 81 -16.53 8.66 -10.78
C ILE A 81 -16.29 9.60 -9.60
N GLY A 82 -15.17 9.46 -8.88
CA GLY A 82 -14.79 10.37 -7.80
C GLY A 82 -14.65 11.82 -8.27
N GLU A 83 -13.88 12.06 -9.33
CA GLU A 83 -13.73 13.39 -9.95
C GLU A 83 -15.08 14.00 -10.33
N LEU A 84 -15.89 13.25 -11.09
CA LEU A 84 -17.19 13.72 -11.56
C LEU A 84 -18.17 13.96 -10.40
N THR A 85 -18.04 13.22 -9.29
CA THR A 85 -18.86 13.42 -8.10
C THR A 85 -18.49 14.74 -7.43
N MET A 86 -17.20 15.00 -7.23
CA MET A 86 -16.71 16.26 -6.67
C MET A 86 -17.10 17.46 -7.55
N ASP A 87 -16.90 17.38 -8.86
CA ASP A 87 -17.32 18.42 -9.80
C ASP A 87 -18.83 18.67 -9.72
N ASN A 88 -19.63 17.61 -9.63
CA ASN A 88 -21.08 17.73 -9.52
C ASN A 88 -21.49 18.41 -8.21
N GLU A 89 -20.83 18.09 -7.08
CA GLU A 89 -21.08 18.74 -5.79
C GLU A 89 -20.78 20.23 -5.84
N ILE A 90 -19.64 20.63 -6.41
CA ILE A 90 -19.24 22.03 -6.60
C ILE A 90 -20.26 22.76 -7.49
N LEU A 91 -20.61 22.18 -8.64
CA LEU A 91 -21.57 22.77 -9.58
C LEU A 91 -22.95 22.91 -8.93
N ARG A 92 -23.40 21.92 -8.17
CA ARG A 92 -24.67 21.98 -7.45
C ARG A 92 -24.67 23.07 -6.38
N ALA A 93 -23.58 23.24 -5.65
CA ALA A 93 -23.43 24.31 -4.67
C ALA A 93 -23.48 25.70 -5.35
N ALA A 94 -22.80 25.86 -6.47
CA ALA A 94 -22.81 27.11 -7.24
C ALA A 94 -24.20 27.45 -7.79
N ALA A 95 -24.91 26.46 -8.34
CA ALA A 95 -26.28 26.63 -8.84
C ALA A 95 -27.26 27.01 -7.72
N ARG A 96 -27.19 26.36 -6.54
CA ARG A 96 -27.98 26.74 -5.36
C ARG A 96 -27.72 28.19 -4.95
N LYS A 97 -26.45 28.61 -4.90
CA LYS A 97 -26.07 29.99 -4.55
C LYS A 97 -26.64 31.02 -5.55
N ARG A 98 -26.83 30.62 -6.81
CA ARG A 98 -27.43 31.45 -7.88
C ARG A 98 -28.95 31.29 -8.00
N GLY A 99 -29.60 30.54 -7.12
CA GLY A 99 -31.06 30.32 -7.14
C GLY A 99 -31.56 29.41 -8.28
N LEU A 100 -30.67 28.69 -8.97
CA LEU A 100 -31.05 27.76 -10.03
C LEU A 100 -31.57 26.44 -9.44
N GLN A 101 -32.74 25.99 -9.89
CA GLN A 101 -33.24 24.65 -9.61
C GLN A 101 -32.54 23.60 -10.48
N ILE A 102 -32.06 22.53 -9.85
CA ILE A 102 -31.38 21.43 -10.53
C ILE A 102 -32.33 20.23 -10.60
N PRO A 103 -32.70 19.76 -11.80
CA PRO A 103 -33.61 18.64 -11.93
C PRO A 103 -33.00 17.33 -11.37
N PRO A 104 -33.85 16.38 -10.94
CA PRO A 104 -33.39 15.10 -10.40
C PRO A 104 -32.68 14.27 -11.46
N ARG A 105 -31.71 13.44 -11.02
CA ARG A 105 -30.99 12.52 -11.91
C ARG A 105 -31.99 11.53 -12.54
N LYS A 106 -32.02 11.45 -13.88
CA LYS A 106 -32.73 10.39 -14.59
C LYS A 106 -32.02 9.05 -14.33
N ARG A 107 -32.75 8.03 -13.90
CA ARG A 107 -32.21 6.68 -13.77
C ARG A 107 -31.96 6.11 -15.17
N PRO A 108 -30.80 5.48 -15.44
CA PRO A 108 -30.62 4.73 -16.66
C PRO A 108 -31.61 3.55 -16.68
N ARG A 109 -32.19 3.26 -17.85
CA ARG A 109 -33.01 2.07 -18.09
C ARG A 109 -32.12 0.85 -18.24
#